data_AF-A0A1E3G421-F1
#
_entry.id   AF-A0A1E3G421-F1
#
_cell.length_a   1.000
_cell.length_b   1.000
_cell.length_c   1.000
_cell.angle_alpha   90.00
_cell.angle_beta   90.00
_cell.angle_gamma   90.00
#
_symmetry.space_group_name_H-M   'P 1'
#
loop_
_entity.id
_entity.type
_entity.pdbx_description
1 polymer ?
#
loop_
_entity_poly.entity_id
_entity_poly.type
_entity_poly.pdbx_seq_one_letter_code
_entity_poly.pdbx_strand_id
1 'polypeptide(L)'
;MASTTRKYIHKKTWLNEIQGFDTTYKIASDIKVLWLVFQLAENVIYVNEFLTVFSLGGTSNKNIMHILKANLECYKIAREVSISPPWLAVFGKMLWKLWLSLKTKFIFKKFKVEELLRDLY
;
A
#
# COMPACT_ATOMS: atom_id res chain seq x y z
N MET A 1 -38.29 -4.98 3.37
CA MET A 1 -37.02 -4.23 3.49
C MET A 1 -35.99 -4.92 2.61
N ALA A 2 -35.71 -4.36 1.43
CA ALA A 2 -34.77 -4.95 0.49
C ALA A 2 -33.33 -4.75 0.99
N SER A 3 -32.58 -5.84 1.15
CA SER A 3 -31.15 -5.80 1.42
C SER A 3 -30.45 -5.22 0.20
N THR A 4 -29.94 -3.99 0.31
CA THR A 4 -29.12 -3.35 -0.73
C THR A 4 -27.79 -4.09 -0.84
N THR A 5 -27.73 -5.10 -1.69
CA THR A 5 -26.48 -5.76 -2.08
C THR A 5 -25.67 -4.77 -2.91
N ARG A 6 -24.80 -3.98 -2.27
CA ARG A 6 -23.89 -3.06 -2.95
C ARG A 6 -22.83 -3.87 -3.70
N LYS A 7 -23.09 -4.08 -4.97
CA LYS A 7 -22.26 -4.78 -5.93
C LYS A 7 -21.14 -3.81 -6.34
N TYR A 8 -19.94 -3.94 -5.77
CA TYR A 8 -18.73 -3.30 -6.31
C TYR A 8 -18.38 -4.01 -7.62
N ILE A 9 -19.08 -3.66 -8.70
CA ILE A 9 -18.83 -4.22 -10.02
C ILE A 9 -17.65 -3.45 -10.62
N HIS A 10 -16.44 -3.97 -10.46
CA HIS A 10 -15.42 -3.70 -11.47
C HIS A 10 -15.92 -4.36 -12.75
N LYS A 11 -16.26 -3.55 -13.76
CA LYS A 11 -16.70 -4.04 -15.06
C LYS A 11 -15.61 -4.98 -15.57
N LYS A 12 -15.93 -6.27 -15.76
CA LYS A 12 -14.99 -7.34 -16.20
C LYS A 12 -14.16 -6.92 -17.43
N THR A 13 -14.68 -5.98 -18.22
CA THR A 13 -14.02 -5.35 -19.36
C THR A 13 -12.73 -4.60 -18.99
N TRP A 14 -12.69 -3.84 -17.89
CA TRP A 14 -11.48 -3.08 -17.53
C TRP A 14 -10.32 -3.99 -17.16
N LEU A 15 -10.59 -5.09 -16.44
CA LEU A 15 -9.58 -6.10 -16.10
C LEU A 15 -8.98 -6.76 -17.36
N ASN A 16 -9.80 -6.94 -18.41
CA ASN A 16 -9.34 -7.44 -19.70
C ASN A 16 -8.51 -6.38 -20.46
N GLU A 17 -8.92 -5.11 -20.40
CA GLU A 17 -8.21 -3.99 -21.05
C GLU A 17 -6.82 -3.75 -20.43
N ILE A 18 -6.69 -3.88 -19.10
CA ILE A 18 -5.41 -3.71 -18.39
C ILE A 18 -4.52 -4.96 -18.40
N GLN A 19 -4.95 -6.06 -19.05
CA GLN A 19 -4.24 -7.34 -19.14
C GLN A 19 -3.92 -8.00 -17.78
N GLY A 20 -4.63 -7.63 -16.72
CA GLY A 20 -4.47 -8.19 -15.38
C GLY A 20 -3.25 -7.68 -14.60
N PHE A 21 -2.79 -8.48 -13.65
CA PHE A 21 -1.66 -8.16 -12.78
C PHE A 21 -0.34 -8.47 -13.47
N ASP A 22 0.57 -7.50 -13.47
CA ASP A 22 1.92 -7.68 -13.99
C ASP A 22 2.79 -8.43 -12.96
N THR A 23 3.22 -9.64 -13.33
CA THR A 23 3.99 -10.54 -12.46
C THR A 23 5.47 -10.16 -12.35
N THR A 24 5.94 -9.19 -13.15
CA THR A 24 7.30 -8.64 -13.02
C THR A 24 7.47 -7.85 -11.71
N TYR A 25 6.38 -7.26 -11.22
CA TYR A 25 6.33 -6.52 -9.96
C TYR A 25 5.96 -7.43 -8.81
N LYS A 26 6.88 -7.63 -7.86
CA LYS A 26 6.68 -8.59 -6.75
C LYS A 26 5.97 -7.97 -5.55
N ILE A 27 5.99 -6.66 -5.41
CA ILE A 27 5.47 -5.96 -4.23
C ILE A 27 4.40 -4.93 -4.62
N ALA A 28 4.55 -4.24 -5.75
CA ALA A 28 3.68 -3.12 -6.14
C ALA A 28 2.78 -3.39 -7.36
N SER A 29 2.52 -4.67 -7.70
CA SER A 29 1.70 -5.03 -8.88
C SER A 29 0.26 -4.48 -8.81
N ASP A 30 -0.30 -4.41 -7.61
CA ASP A 30 -1.61 -3.82 -7.31
C ASP A 30 -1.70 -2.34 -7.66
N ILE A 31 -0.62 -1.59 -7.47
CA ILE A 31 -0.55 -0.15 -7.79
C ILE A 31 -0.66 0.08 -9.29
N LYS A 32 -0.04 -0.75 -10.13
CA LYS A 32 -0.14 -0.63 -11.59
C LYS A 32 -1.58 -0.78 -12.05
N VAL A 33 -2.24 -1.84 -11.60
CA VAL A 33 -3.66 -2.09 -11.88
C VAL A 33 -4.53 -0.92 -11.42
N LEU A 34 -4.31 -0.44 -10.18
CA LEU A 34 -5.07 0.66 -9.62
C LEU A 34 -4.92 1.95 -10.44
N TRP A 35 -3.70 2.30 -10.86
CA TRP A 35 -3.47 3.51 -11.67
C TRP A 35 -4.04 3.42 -13.07
N LEU A 36 -3.94 2.26 -13.72
CA LEU A 36 -4.58 2.05 -15.03
C LEU A 36 -6.10 2.16 -14.92
N VAL A 37 -6.70 1.58 -13.87
CA VAL A 37 -8.14 1.71 -13.61
C VAL A 37 -8.52 3.17 -13.38
N PHE A 38 -7.71 3.94 -12.63
CA PHE A 38 -7.98 5.37 -12.44
C PHE A 38 -7.85 6.20 -13.72
N GLN A 39 -6.96 5.84 -14.65
CA GLN A 39 -6.88 6.51 -15.95
C GLN A 39 -8.06 6.20 -16.87
N LEU A 40 -8.61 4.98 -16.79
CA LEU A 40 -9.77 4.55 -17.57
C LEU A 40 -11.11 4.97 -16.95
N ALA A 41 -11.11 5.32 -15.67
CA ALA A 41 -12.33 5.68 -14.95
C ALA A 41 -12.81 7.09 -15.35
N GLU A 42 -14.02 7.17 -15.89
CA GLU A 42 -14.69 8.45 -16.15
C GLU A 42 -15.07 9.18 -14.85
N ASN A 43 -15.40 8.42 -13.80
CA ASN A 43 -15.86 8.96 -12.52
C ASN A 43 -15.26 8.16 -11.35
N VAL A 44 -14.75 8.87 -10.35
CA VAL A 44 -14.21 8.29 -9.12
C VAL A 44 -15.01 8.84 -7.94
N ILE A 45 -15.66 7.96 -7.19
CA ILE A 45 -16.44 8.33 -6.01
C ILE A 45 -15.73 7.77 -4.78
N TYR A 46 -15.34 8.64 -3.86
CA TYR A 46 -14.85 8.22 -2.55
C TYR A 46 -16.02 7.86 -1.65
N VAL A 47 -16.07 6.59 -1.22
CA VAL A 47 -17.08 6.11 -0.28
C VAL A 47 -16.51 6.22 1.13
N ASN A 48 -17.00 7.19 1.92
CA ASN A 48 -16.60 7.38 3.31
C ASN A 48 -17.31 6.38 4.25
N GLU A 49 -17.13 5.10 3.99
CA GLU A 49 -17.69 4.02 4.80
C GLU A 49 -16.57 3.15 5.35
N PHE A 50 -16.72 2.76 6.60
CA PHE A 50 -15.81 1.80 7.21
C PHE A 50 -16.10 0.41 6.62
N LEU A 51 -15.14 -0.12 5.86
CA LEU A 51 -15.24 -1.46 5.26
C LEU A 51 -14.60 -2.52 6.16
N THR A 52 -13.32 -2.34 6.52
CA THR A 52 -12.57 -3.29 7.34
C THR A 52 -11.27 -2.66 7.87
N VAL A 53 -10.71 -3.21 8.95
CA VAL A 53 -9.33 -2.93 9.39
C VAL A 53 -8.41 -4.02 8.89
N PHE A 54 -7.36 -3.64 8.16
CA PHE A 54 -6.24 -4.53 7.88
C PHE A 54 -5.29 -4.55 9.09
N SER A 55 -5.22 -5.69 9.78
CA SER A 55 -4.42 -5.86 11.01
C SER A 55 -2.94 -6.15 10.76
N LEU A 56 -2.53 -6.46 9.52
CA LEU A 56 -1.17 -6.84 9.16
C LEU A 56 -0.54 -5.86 8.17
N GLY A 57 0.69 -5.45 8.47
CA GLY A 57 1.56 -4.82 7.48
C GLY A 57 1.94 -5.83 6.39
N GLY A 58 1.64 -5.51 5.12
CA GLY A 58 1.96 -6.38 3.99
C GLY A 58 3.46 -6.66 3.83
N THR A 59 3.80 -7.50 2.84
CA THR A 59 5.19 -7.90 2.53
C THR A 59 6.14 -6.71 2.39
N SER A 60 5.64 -5.54 1.97
CA SER A 60 6.40 -4.29 1.88
C SER A 60 6.99 -3.82 3.21
N ASN A 61 6.35 -4.13 4.35
CA ASN A 61 6.74 -3.63 5.68
C ASN A 61 7.57 -4.63 6.49
N LYS A 62 7.81 -5.84 5.97
CA LYS A 62 8.59 -6.87 6.69
C LYS A 62 10.04 -6.45 6.91
N ASN A 63 10.66 -5.82 5.92
CA ASN A 63 12.07 -5.41 5.94
C ASN A 63 12.28 -4.09 5.19
N ILE A 64 13.28 -3.30 5.60
CA ILE A 64 13.65 -2.03 4.94
C ILE A 64 13.94 -2.23 3.45
N MET A 65 14.57 -3.35 3.08
CA MET A 65 14.81 -3.67 1.67
C MET A 65 13.52 -3.86 0.86
N HIS A 66 12.46 -4.40 1.47
CA HIS A 66 11.17 -4.52 0.79
C HIS A 66 10.50 -3.16 0.61
N ILE A 67 10.68 -2.23 1.57
CA ILE A 67 10.19 -0.85 1.45
C ILE A 67 10.89 -0.16 0.26
N LEU A 68 12.22 -0.25 0.18
CA LEU A 68 12.98 0.34 -0.93
C LEU A 68 12.59 -0.28 -2.27
N LYS A 69 12.53 -1.61 -2.35
CA LYS A 69 12.13 -2.32 -3.56
C LYS A 69 10.72 -1.95 -4.01
N ALA A 70 9.76 -1.88 -3.09
CA ALA A 70 8.39 -1.46 -3.39
C ALA A 70 8.35 -0.04 -3.99
N ASN A 71 9.11 0.91 -3.42
CA ASN A 71 9.14 2.29 -3.96
C ASN A 71 9.79 2.37 -5.34
N LEU A 72 10.85 1.60 -5.59
CA LEU A 72 11.47 1.50 -6.91
C LEU A 72 10.51 0.89 -7.94
N GLU A 73 9.77 -0.15 -7.56
CA GLU A 73 8.70 -0.73 -8.39
C GLU A 73 7.61 0.31 -8.69
N CYS A 74 7.10 1.02 -7.67
CA CYS A 74 6.13 2.11 -7.86
C CYS A 74 6.63 3.20 -8.81
N TYR A 75 7.92 3.57 -8.70
CA TYR A 75 8.51 4.60 -9.57
C TYR A 75 8.60 4.14 -11.03
N LYS A 76 8.99 2.88 -11.25
CA LYS A 76 9.00 2.28 -12.60
C LYS A 76 7.59 2.23 -13.19
N ILE A 77 6.62 1.76 -12.42
CA ILE A 77 5.20 1.75 -12.81
C ILE A 77 4.73 3.16 -13.16
N ALA A 78 5.14 4.18 -12.38
CA ALA A 78 4.71 5.55 -12.62
C ALA A 78 5.19 6.06 -13.98
N ARG A 79 6.46 5.78 -14.30
CA ARG A 79 7.03 6.07 -15.62
C ARG A 79 6.33 5.29 -16.73
N GLU A 80 6.02 4.01 -16.52
CA GLU A 80 5.30 3.18 -17.52
C GLU A 80 3.89 3.71 -17.80
N VAL A 81 3.16 4.11 -16.76
CA VAL A 81 1.77 4.61 -16.85
C VAL A 81 1.74 6.12 -17.17
N SER A 82 2.89 6.74 -17.48
CA SER A 82 3.04 8.17 -17.79
C SER A 82 2.50 9.11 -16.69
N ILE A 83 2.49 8.64 -15.45
CA ILE A 83 2.16 9.46 -14.28
C ILE A 83 3.48 10.05 -13.78
N SER A 84 3.54 11.37 -13.63
CA SER A 84 4.67 12.08 -13.03
C SER A 84 4.41 12.31 -11.54
N PRO A 85 4.77 11.36 -10.65
CA PRO A 85 4.58 11.58 -9.23
C PRO A 85 5.54 12.68 -8.79
N PRO A 86 5.10 13.67 -8.00
CA PRO A 86 5.99 14.67 -7.44
C PRO A 86 7.04 13.93 -6.61
N TRP A 87 8.30 14.02 -7.01
CA TRP A 87 9.40 13.27 -6.41
C TRP A 87 9.48 13.49 -4.89
N LEU A 88 9.22 14.72 -4.44
CA LEU A 88 9.13 15.10 -3.03
C LEU A 88 8.07 14.29 -2.27
N ALA A 89 6.92 14.00 -2.86
CA ALA A 89 5.88 13.21 -2.22
C ALA A 89 6.27 11.74 -2.09
N VAL A 90 6.97 11.19 -3.10
CA VAL A 90 7.47 9.81 -3.08
C VAL A 90 8.57 9.65 -2.02
N PHE A 91 9.56 10.55 -2.03
CA PHE A 91 10.65 10.54 -1.04
C PHE A 91 10.15 10.86 0.37
N GLY A 92 9.25 11.84 0.52
CA GLY A 92 8.66 12.18 1.82
C GLY A 92 7.87 11.03 2.42
N LYS A 93 7.04 10.35 1.62
CA LYS A 93 6.30 9.16 2.06
C LYS A 93 7.22 8.01 2.44
N MET A 94 8.33 7.83 1.71
CA MET A 94 9.35 6.83 2.03
C MET A 94 10.05 7.13 3.35
N LEU A 95 10.52 8.37 3.55
CA LEU A 95 11.17 8.81 4.79
C LEU A 95 10.24 8.68 6.00
N TRP A 96 8.97 9.05 5.83
CA TRP A 96 7.96 8.89 6.88
C TRP A 96 7.79 7.43 7.29
N LYS A 97 7.65 6.51 6.32
CA LYS A 97 7.53 5.07 6.60
C LYS A 97 8.79 4.49 7.26
N LEU A 98 9.98 4.91 6.83
CA LEU A 98 11.24 4.51 7.43
C LEU A 98 11.35 4.99 8.88
N TRP A 99 11.01 6.26 9.13
CA TRP A 99 10.99 6.81 10.48
C TRP A 99 9.99 6.08 11.39
N LEU A 100 8.79 5.77 10.88
CA LEU A 100 7.80 4.97 11.62
C LEU A 100 8.36 3.58 11.96
N SER A 101 8.97 2.90 10.99
CA SER A 101 9.55 1.55 11.21
C SER A 101 10.64 1.57 12.29
N LEU A 102 11.50 2.59 12.28
CA LEU A 102 12.54 2.78 13.30
C LEU A 102 11.94 3.08 14.67
N LYS A 103 10.98 4.02 14.74
CA LYS A 103 10.31 4.40 15.99
C LYS A 103 9.61 3.21 16.65
N THR A 104 8.88 2.41 15.87
CA THR A 104 8.20 1.20 16.36
C THR A 104 9.19 0.18 16.94
N LYS A 105 10.35 -0.03 16.28
CA LYS A 105 11.41 -0.92 16.80
C LYS A 105 11.99 -0.41 18.12
N PHE A 106 12.18 0.90 18.27
CA PHE A 106 12.66 1.50 19.52
C PHE A 106 11.64 1.36 20.65
N ILE A 107 10.35 1.61 20.38
CA ILE A 107 9.28 1.46 21.37
C ILE A 107 9.16 0.01 21.83
N PHE A 108 9.16 -0.95 20.90
CA PHE A 108 9.13 -2.38 21.25
C PHE A 108 10.36 -2.81 22.06
N LYS A 109 11.56 -2.31 21.72
CA LYS A 109 12.77 -2.60 22.48
C LYS A 109 12.68 -2.04 23.90
N LYS A 110 12.14 -0.83 24.06
CA LYS A 110 11.93 -0.22 25.39
C LYS A 110 10.91 -1.01 26.22
N PHE A 111 9.77 -1.38 25.63
CA PHE A 111 8.74 -2.17 26.30
C PHE A 111 9.26 -3.53 26.77
N LYS A 112 10.01 -4.24 25.90
CA LYS A 112 10.60 -5.54 26.25
C LYS A 112 11.63 -5.45 27.38
N VAL A 113 12.37 -4.35 27.47
CA VAL A 113 13.31 -4.11 28.58
C VAL A 113 12.56 -3.81 29.88
N GLU A 114 11.49 -3.01 29.82
CA GLU A 114 10.65 -2.71 30.98
C GLU A 114 9.90 -3.93 31.51
N GLU A 115 9.47 -4.84 30.64
CA GLU A 115 8.84 -6.12 31.00
C GLU A 115 9.87 -7.05 31.69
N LEU A 116 11.06 -7.19 31.10
CA LEU A 116 12.13 -8.04 31.64
C LEU A 116 12.69 -7.54 32.98
N LEU A 117 12.70 -6.22 33.21
CA LEU A 117 13.04 -5.63 34.51
C LEU A 117 11.94 -5.82 35.56
N ARG A 118 10.68 -5.97 35.14
CA ARG A 118 9.53 -6.22 36.02
C ARG A 118 9.48 -7.66 36.53
N ASP A 119 10.03 -8.60 35.76
CA ASP A 119 10.14 -10.01 36.16
C ASP A 119 11.33 -10.29 37.10
N LEU A 120 12.25 -9.32 37.26
CA LEU A 120 13.48 -9.45 38.07
C LEU A 120 13.38 -8.81 39.48
N TYR A 121 12.33 -8.05 39.77
CA TYR A 121 12.07 -7.37 41.05
C TYR A 121 10.68 -7.75 41.58
#